data_AF-D8UKG8-F1
#
_entry.id   AF-D8UKG8-F1
#
_cell.length_a   1.000
_cell.length_b   1.000
_cell.length_c   1.000
_cell.angle_alpha   90.00
_cell.angle_beta   90.00
_cell.angle_gamma   90.00
#
_symmetry.space_group_name_H-M   'P 1'
#
loop_
_entity.id
_entity.type
_entity.pdbx_description
1 polymer ?
#
loop_
_entity_poly.entity_id
_entity_poly.type
_entity_poly.pdbx_seq_one_letter_code
_entity_poly.pdbx_strand_id
1 'polypeptide(L)' 'MKKTRICEEFVRTGSCKYGDKCTFAHGWGSKEGSKEGSLHKTRLCERFMNTKSCPYGDKCTFAHG' A
#
# COMPACT_ATOMS: atom_id res chain seq x y z
N MET A 1 2.17 -14.74 -13.38
CA MET A 1 2.11 -14.30 -14.79
C MET A 1 2.47 -12.82 -14.85
N LYS A 2 3.65 -12.47 -15.40
CA LYS A 2 4.08 -11.06 -15.48
C LYS A 2 3.30 -10.40 -16.63
N LYS A 3 2.57 -9.31 -16.38
CA LYS A 3 1.97 -8.50 -17.45
C LYS A 3 3.10 -7.83 -18.24
N THR A 4 3.57 -8.47 -19.32
CA THR A 4 4.75 -8.05 -20.10
C THR A 4 4.45 -6.98 -21.14
N ARG A 5 3.19 -6.86 -21.57
CA ARG A 5 2.74 -5.84 -22.53
C ARG A 5 1.95 -4.77 -21.82
N ILE A 6 2.36 -3.52 -21.99
CA ILE A 6 1.72 -2.34 -21.40
C ILE A 6 0.41 -2.03 -22.14
N CYS A 7 -0.62 -1.58 -21.41
CA CYS A 7 -1.86 -1.09 -21.99
C CYS A 7 -1.65 0.33 -22.50
N GLU A 8 -1.58 0.48 -23.81
CA GLU A 8 -1.38 1.78 -24.46
C GLU A 8 -2.54 2.73 -24.19
N GLU A 9 -3.78 2.23 -24.15
CA GLU A 9 -4.96 3.04 -23.81
C GLU A 9 -4.80 3.64 -22.41
N PHE A 10 -4.46 2.81 -21.42
CA PHE A 10 -4.22 3.28 -20.05
C PHE A 10 -3.06 4.26 -19.95
N VAL A 11 -1.96 4.05 -20.69
CA VAL A 11 -0.84 4.99 -20.72
C VAL A 11 -1.24 6.31 -21.37
N ARG A 12 -2.04 6.27 -22.43
CA ARG A 12 -2.44 7.45 -23.21
C ARG A 12 -3.52 8.29 -22.52
N THR A 13 -4.46 7.64 -21.84
CA THR A 13 -5.64 8.31 -21.27
C THR A 13 -5.67 8.28 -19.74
N GLY A 14 -4.80 7.50 -19.09
CA GLY A 14 -4.85 7.23 -17.65
C GLY A 14 -6.01 6.31 -17.23
N SER A 15 -6.79 5.77 -18.18
CA SER A 15 -7.99 4.98 -17.89
C SER A 15 -8.20 3.89 -18.94
N CYS A 16 -8.53 2.68 -18.49
CA CYS A 16 -8.80 1.56 -19.38
C CYS A 16 -10.22 1.06 -19.16
N LYS A 17 -10.95 0.86 -20.25
CA LYS A 17 -12.32 0.28 -20.24
C LYS A 17 -12.40 -1.09 -19.59
N TYR A 18 -11.29 -1.83 -19.53
CA TYR A 18 -11.22 -3.16 -18.92
C TYR A 18 -10.83 -3.15 -17.44
N GLY A 19 -10.46 -1.99 -16.87
CA GLY A 19 -10.12 -1.84 -15.45
C GLY A 19 -9.10 -2.87 -14.96
N ASP A 20 -9.33 -3.46 -13.79
CA ASP A 20 -8.45 -4.50 -13.22
C ASP A 20 -8.51 -5.84 -13.97
N LYS A 21 -9.55 -6.07 -14.81
CA LYS A 21 -9.65 -7.24 -15.69
C LYS A 21 -8.79 -7.13 -16.95
N CYS A 22 -8.15 -5.98 -17.18
CA CYS A 22 -7.28 -5.80 -18.33
C CYS A 22 -6.13 -6.82 -18.30
N THR A 23 -5.94 -7.53 -19.42
CA THR A 23 -4.86 -8.52 -19.59
C THR A 23 -3.49 -7.88 -19.81
N PHE A 24 -3.46 -6.57 -20.06
CA PHE A 24 -2.26 -5.75 -20.26
C PHE A 24 -1.85 -5.02 -18.96
N ALA A 25 -0.58 -4.62 -18.85
CA ALA A 25 -0.02 -3.87 -17.72
C ALA A 25 -0.40 -2.38 -17.80
N HIS A 26 -1.01 -1.84 -16.75
CA HIS A 26 -1.36 -0.43 -16.64
C HIS A 26 -0.20 0.44 -16.13
N GLY A 27 1.05 0.08 -16.43
CA GLY A 27 2.25 0.76 -15.92
C GLY A 27 2.79 0.20 -14.60
N TRP A 28 4.08 0.48 -14.34
CA TRP A 28 4.86 -0.03 -13.20
C TRP A 28 4.52 0.77 -11.93
N GLY A 29 3.49 0.31 -11.25
CA GLY A 29 3.12 0.74 -9.91
C GLY A 29 2.36 -0.42 -9.30
N SER A 30 3.11 -1.30 -8.66
CA SER A 30 2.65 -2.42 -7.84
C SER A 30 1.26 -2.17 -7.23
N LYS A 31 0.23 -2.78 -7.83
CA LYS A 31 -0.91 -3.29 -7.07
C LYS A 31 -0.56 -4.68 -6.52
N GLU A 32 0.63 -4.79 -5.94
CA GLU A 32 0.93 -5.81 -4.95
C GLU A 32 1.02 -5.06 -3.63
N GLY A 33 0.00 -5.25 -2.79
CA GLY A 33 -0.13 -4.55 -1.52
C GLY A 33 -1.19 -3.47 -1.53
N SER A 34 -2.45 -3.87 -1.64
CA SER A 34 -3.53 -3.23 -0.90
C SER A 34 -3.22 -3.29 0.62
N LYS A 35 -2.26 -2.49 1.07
CA LYS A 35 -2.33 -1.82 2.36
C LYS A 35 -2.80 -0.41 2.03
N GLU A 36 -4.10 -0.32 1.80
CA GLU A 36 -4.87 0.90 2.02
C GLU A 36 -4.22 1.73 3.12
N GLY A 37 -3.79 2.94 2.79
CA GLY A 37 -3.74 4.08 3.70
C GLY A 37 -3.26 3.84 5.14
N SER A 38 -2.38 2.89 5.39
CA SER A 38 -1.98 2.54 6.75
C SER A 38 -0.73 3.32 7.12
N LEU A 39 -0.86 4.65 7.10
CA LEU A 39 0.07 5.53 7.81
C LEU A 39 0.00 5.30 9.34
N HIS A 40 -1.07 4.63 9.80
CA HIS A 40 -1.23 4.12 11.15
C HIS A 40 -0.11 3.13 11.47
N LYS A 41 0.73 3.46 12.46
CA LYS A 41 1.95 2.71 12.83
C LYS A 41 3.12 2.84 11.84
N THR A 42 3.30 4.01 11.20
CA THR A 42 4.52 4.30 10.41
C THR A 42 5.72 4.73 11.25
N ARG A 43 5.48 5.31 12.43
CA ARG A 43 6.53 5.70 13.38
C ARG A 43 6.48 4.79 14.61
N LEU A 44 7.63 4.33 15.08
CA LEU A 44 7.76 3.52 16.29
C LEU A 44 7.35 4.31 17.53
N CYS A 45 6.63 3.66 18.44
CA CYS A 45 6.31 4.25 19.74
C CYS A 45 7.56 4.22 20.62
N GLU A 46 8.19 5.37 20.83
CA GLU A 46 9.41 5.47 21.65
C GLU A 46 9.20 4.97 23.07
N ARG A 47 8.03 5.26 23.67
CA ARG A 47 7.70 4.75 25.01
C ARG A 47 7.65 3.23 25.02
N PHE A 48 6.90 2.62 24.11
CA PHE A 48 6.86 1.15 24.02
C PHE A 48 8.24 0.55 23.72
N MET A 49 9.06 1.21 22.91
CA MET A 49 10.42 0.73 22.62
C MET A 49 11.33 0.79 23.85
N ASN A 50 11.19 1.82 24.69
CA ASN A 50 12.03 2.01 25.86
C ASN A 50 11.54 1.23 27.10
N THR A 51 10.22 1.20 27.32
CA THR A 51 9.60 0.62 28.53
C THR A 51 8.86 -0.69 28.28
N LYS A 52 8.71 -1.12 27.02
CA LYS A 52 7.87 -2.26 26.60
C LYS A 52 6.41 -2.16 27.05
N SER A 53 5.97 -0.97 27.46
CA SER A 53 4.63 -0.72 27.97
C SER A 53 4.12 0.64 27.50
N CYS A 54 2.97 0.65 26.85
CA CYS A 54 2.34 1.86 26.34
C CYS A 54 0.94 2.00 26.94
N PRO A 55 0.62 3.13 27.61
CA PRO A 55 -0.68 3.35 28.24
C PRO A 55 -1.83 3.39 27.21
N TYR A 56 -1.52 3.63 25.94
CA TYR A 56 -2.50 3.66 24.85
C TYR A 56 -2.82 2.27 24.27
N GLY A 57 -2.04 1.25 24.60
CA GLY A 57 -2.25 -0.13 24.13
C GLY A 57 -2.43 -0.22 22.62
N ASP A 58 -3.43 -1.00 22.19
CA ASP A 58 -3.78 -1.18 20.77
C ASP A 58 -4.34 0.06 20.09
N LYS A 59 -4.79 1.06 20.87
CA LYS A 59 -5.26 2.35 20.36
C LYS A 59 -4.11 3.31 20.04
N CYS A 60 -2.87 2.91 20.28
CA CYS A 60 -1.72 3.75 19.97
C CYS A 60 -1.61 3.96 18.45
N THR A 61 -1.47 5.23 18.06
CA THR A 61 -1.28 5.64 16.67
C THR A 61 0.13 5.32 16.15
N PHE A 62 1.05 5.01 17.06
CA PHE A 62 2.43 4.61 16.80
C PHE A 62 2.60 3.09 16.81
N ALA A 63 3.66 2.59 16.16
CA ALA A 63 3.95 1.16 16.07
C ALA A 63 4.48 0.59 17.40
N HIS A 64 3.85 -0.47 17.88
CA HIS A 64 4.35 -1.37 18.94
C HIS A 64 4.85 -2.63 18.23
N GLY A 65 6.14 -2.96 18.40
CA GLY A 65 6.81 -4.07 17.72
C GLY A 65 7.26 -5.17 18.67
#